data_AF-A0A1V6JZN2-F1
#
_entry.id   AF-A0A1V6JZN2-F1
#
_cell.length_a   1.000
_cell.length_b   1.000
_cell.length_c   1.000
_cell.angle_alpha   90.00
_cell.angle_beta   90.00
_cell.angle_gamma   90.00
#
_symmetry.space_group_name_H-M   'P 1'
#
loop_
_entity.id
_entity.type
_entity.pdbx_description
1 polymer ?
#
loop_
_entity_poly.entity_id
_entity_poly.type
_entity_poly.pdbx_seq_one_letter_code
_entity_poly.pdbx_strand_id
1 'polypeptide(L)'
;MGVRVRRQTEINRGAVSVGSAAVTLAEKLLGTLRDRHILVIGSGEMGLLVTQALCAKDLTAIYVANRTYERAVMLAEKIGGRAVNFRDLYRYIALSDVVISCTAAPHPVIRTEDIREVMEKRLWPLDPAPRHLILIDIAQPRDIEDEVRSVEGVHLFTIDDLRSINDAAMDSRRSEADRARGIIDEELDRFVRLLRRTAADETLALLYTWAESIRIRERDRALARLGEEDDRTVEVIDDLTRALTKKLLSDATAAIRASAECGDTARAESLMRAITRGEPCFQNDE
;
A
#
# COMPACT_ATOMS: atom_id res chain seq x y z
N MET A 1 -2.21 10.23 3.82
CA MET A 1 -1.65 9.19 4.72
C MET A 1 -0.87 8.11 3.96
N GLY A 2 -1.50 7.28 3.11
CA GLY A 2 -0.84 6.13 2.47
C GLY A 2 0.44 6.46 1.67
N VAL A 3 0.46 7.56 0.91
CA VAL A 3 1.67 8.01 0.19
C VAL A 3 2.81 8.38 1.13
N ARG A 4 2.51 8.99 2.28
CA ARG A 4 3.51 9.43 3.28
C ARG A 4 4.14 8.22 3.97
N VAL A 5 3.32 7.27 4.42
CA VAL A 5 3.79 5.99 4.99
C VAL A 5 4.71 5.27 3.99
N ARG A 6 4.31 5.14 2.72
CA ARG A 6 5.10 4.47 1.67
C ARG A 6 6.41 5.18 1.31
N ARG A 7 6.53 6.49 1.54
CA ARG A 7 7.77 7.26 1.30
C ARG A 7 8.70 7.27 2.50
N GLN A 8 8.16 7.22 3.72
CA GLN A 8 8.90 7.36 4.97
C GLN A 8 9.20 6.03 5.65
N THR A 9 8.65 4.93 5.14
CA THR A 9 8.93 3.56 5.60
C THR A 9 9.28 2.69 4.41
N GLU A 10 10.10 1.69 4.67
CA GLU A 10 10.42 0.63 3.73
C GLU A 10 9.36 -0.48 3.74
N ILE A 11 8.13 -0.19 4.21
CA ILE A 11 7.03 -1.18 4.27
C ILE A 11 6.68 -1.79 2.90
N ASN A 12 7.01 -1.10 1.80
CA ASN A 12 6.88 -1.60 0.43
C ASN A 12 8.14 -2.31 -0.09
N ARG A 13 9.29 -2.09 0.52
CA ARG A 13 10.55 -2.73 0.12
C ARG A 13 10.45 -4.19 0.55
N GLY A 14 10.23 -5.05 -0.43
CA GLY A 14 10.01 -6.46 -0.18
C GLY A 14 8.54 -6.90 -0.17
N ALA A 15 7.60 -6.19 -0.80
CA ALA A 15 6.44 -6.86 -1.40
C ALA A 15 6.94 -7.72 -2.59
N VAL A 16 7.83 -8.68 -2.30
CA VAL A 16 8.44 -9.56 -3.27
C VAL A 16 7.32 -10.45 -3.75
N SER A 17 6.90 -10.25 -5.01
CA SER A 17 6.00 -11.19 -5.65
C SER A 17 6.66 -12.57 -5.61
N VAL A 18 5.87 -13.65 -5.57
CA VAL A 18 6.41 -15.02 -5.62
C VAL A 18 7.37 -15.19 -6.81
N GLY A 19 7.09 -14.53 -7.94
CA GLY A 19 7.99 -14.51 -9.09
C GLY A 19 9.33 -13.83 -8.83
N SER A 20 9.34 -12.68 -8.14
CA SER A 20 10.60 -12.04 -7.73
C SER A 20 11.35 -12.87 -6.71
N ALA A 21 10.66 -13.58 -5.81
CA ALA A 21 11.29 -14.43 -4.81
C ALA A 21 11.99 -15.63 -5.48
N ALA A 22 11.36 -16.22 -6.50
CA ALA A 22 11.96 -17.27 -7.32
C ALA A 22 13.27 -16.80 -7.98
N VAL A 23 13.27 -15.61 -8.58
CA VAL A 23 14.48 -15.04 -9.23
C VAL A 23 15.57 -14.76 -8.20
N THR A 24 15.24 -14.17 -7.05
CA THR A 24 16.20 -13.91 -5.98
C THR A 24 16.78 -15.20 -5.41
N LEU A 25 15.97 -16.25 -5.24
CA LEU A 25 16.47 -17.57 -4.82
C LEU A 25 17.45 -18.14 -5.83
N ALA A 26 17.10 -18.12 -7.12
CA ALA A 26 17.98 -18.60 -8.18
C ALA A 26 19.32 -17.86 -8.19
N GLU A 27 19.29 -16.54 -8.06
CA GLU A 27 20.50 -15.70 -7.97
C GLU A 27 21.34 -16.03 -6.74
N LYS A 28 20.72 -16.25 -5.58
CA LYS A 28 21.42 -16.63 -4.34
C LYS A 28 22.13 -17.97 -4.45
N LEU A 29 21.50 -18.96 -5.10
CA LEU A 29 22.07 -20.30 -5.26
C LEU A 29 23.19 -20.34 -6.31
N LEU A 30 23.07 -19.55 -7.38
CA LEU A 30 24.06 -19.49 -8.46
C LEU A 30 25.13 -18.42 -8.24
N GLY A 31 24.97 -17.56 -7.22
CA GLY A 31 25.78 -16.37 -6.95
C GLY A 31 25.46 -15.21 -7.90
N THR A 32 25.38 -15.48 -9.20
CA THR A 32 24.93 -14.54 -10.23
C THR A 32 24.11 -15.25 -11.29
N LEU A 33 23.14 -14.54 -11.88
CA LEU A 33 22.40 -15.00 -13.05
C LEU A 33 23.05 -14.58 -14.37
N ARG A 34 24.14 -13.79 -14.31
CA ARG A 34 24.92 -13.46 -15.49
C ARG A 34 25.47 -14.73 -16.12
N ASP A 35 25.38 -14.76 -17.44
CA ASP A 35 25.81 -15.88 -18.27
C ASP A 35 25.01 -17.19 -18.06
N ARG A 36 23.81 -17.13 -17.46
CA ARG A 36 22.93 -18.29 -17.22
C ARG A 36 21.77 -18.40 -18.21
N HIS A 37 21.31 -19.62 -18.41
CA HIS A 37 20.15 -19.95 -19.23
C HIS A 37 18.94 -20.27 -18.34
N ILE A 38 17.83 -19.57 -18.56
CA ILE A 38 16.61 -19.72 -17.75
C ILE A 38 15.44 -20.15 -18.64
N LEU A 39 14.68 -21.14 -18.19
CA LEU A 39 13.44 -21.58 -18.84
C LEU A 39 12.24 -21.27 -17.94
N VAL A 40 11.26 -20.56 -18.48
CA VAL A 40 9.97 -20.32 -17.82
C VAL A 40 8.90 -21.18 -18.50
N ILE A 41 8.18 -21.97 -17.71
CA ILE A 41 7.10 -22.85 -18.18
C ILE A 41 5.78 -22.30 -17.67
N GLY A 42 4.88 -21.99 -18.60
CA GLY A 42 3.63 -21.30 -18.32
C GLY A 42 3.72 -19.81 -18.57
N SER A 43 2.59 -19.21 -18.94
CA SER A 43 2.50 -17.78 -19.26
C SER A 43 1.27 -17.13 -18.60
N GLY A 44 0.84 -17.66 -17.46
CA GLY A 44 -0.20 -17.03 -16.64
C GLY A 44 0.31 -15.74 -15.99
N GLU A 45 -0.50 -15.16 -15.10
CA GLU A 45 -0.13 -13.96 -14.35
C GLU A 45 1.18 -14.14 -13.56
N MET A 46 1.37 -15.32 -12.95
CA MET A 46 2.59 -15.67 -12.24
C MET A 46 3.82 -15.76 -13.16
N GLY A 47 3.64 -16.35 -14.36
CA GLY A 47 4.68 -16.39 -15.37
C GLY A 47 5.11 -15.00 -15.81
N LEU A 48 4.16 -14.07 -15.98
CA LEU A 48 4.46 -12.68 -16.29
C LEU A 48 5.30 -12.03 -15.18
N LEU A 49 4.94 -12.22 -13.91
CA LEU A 49 5.67 -11.65 -12.76
C LEU A 49 7.11 -12.20 -12.64
N VAL A 50 7.30 -13.50 -12.84
CA VAL A 50 8.64 -14.12 -12.90
C VAL A 50 9.45 -13.47 -14.02
N THR A 51 8.85 -13.38 -15.19
CA THR A 51 9.53 -12.91 -16.40
C THR A 51 9.89 -11.42 -16.30
N GLN A 52 9.02 -10.60 -15.70
CA GLN A 52 9.33 -9.20 -15.37
C GLN A 52 10.50 -9.06 -14.40
N ALA A 53 10.56 -9.93 -13.38
CA ALA A 53 11.68 -9.94 -12.43
C ALA A 53 13.00 -10.36 -13.11
N LEU A 54 12.93 -11.24 -14.12
CA LEU A 54 14.07 -11.65 -14.93
C LEU A 54 14.56 -10.55 -15.88
N CYS A 55 13.66 -9.73 -16.46
CA CYS A 55 14.06 -8.60 -17.32
C CYS A 55 14.99 -7.60 -16.63
N ALA A 56 14.91 -7.50 -15.30
CA ALA A 56 15.76 -6.61 -14.52
C ALA A 56 17.19 -7.16 -14.32
N LYS A 57 17.51 -8.33 -14.88
CA LYS A 57 18.78 -9.05 -14.70
C LYS A 57 19.49 -9.25 -16.04
N ASP A 58 20.82 -9.25 -16.01
CA ASP A 58 21.65 -9.61 -17.17
C ASP A 58 21.72 -11.12 -17.31
N LEU A 59 21.10 -11.69 -18.36
CA LEU A 59 20.97 -13.14 -18.59
C LEU A 59 21.49 -13.51 -19.99
N THR A 60 22.00 -14.74 -20.19
CA THR A 60 22.42 -15.20 -21.53
C THR A 60 21.22 -15.45 -22.43
N ALA A 61 20.23 -16.15 -21.91
CA ALA A 61 19.02 -16.48 -22.65
C ALA A 61 17.86 -16.77 -21.70
N ILE A 62 16.68 -16.33 -22.11
CA ILE A 62 15.41 -16.67 -21.48
C ILE A 62 14.58 -17.45 -22.48
N TYR A 63 14.24 -18.69 -22.16
CA TYR A 63 13.32 -19.52 -22.93
C TYR A 63 11.94 -19.48 -22.29
N VAL A 64 10.89 -19.44 -23.10
CA VAL A 64 9.51 -19.49 -22.62
C VAL A 64 8.78 -20.63 -23.31
N ALA A 65 8.23 -21.55 -22.52
CA ALA A 65 7.43 -22.68 -23.00
C ALA A 65 6.00 -22.57 -22.50
N ASN A 66 5.03 -22.82 -23.37
CA ASN A 66 3.63 -22.97 -23.00
C ASN A 66 2.95 -23.98 -23.94
N ARG A 67 1.95 -24.72 -23.44
CA ARG A 67 1.11 -25.63 -24.24
C ARG A 67 0.51 -24.92 -25.45
N THR A 68 0.07 -23.68 -25.27
CA THR A 68 -0.35 -22.79 -26.36
C THR A 68 0.84 -21.95 -26.79
N TYR A 69 1.42 -22.26 -27.96
CA TYR A 69 2.66 -21.65 -28.43
C TYR A 69 2.56 -20.13 -28.59
N GLU A 70 1.42 -19.62 -29.06
CA GLU A 70 1.17 -18.19 -29.24
C GLU A 70 1.31 -17.42 -27.92
N ARG A 71 0.94 -18.04 -26.79
CA ARG A 71 1.10 -17.45 -25.47
C ARG A 71 2.57 -17.39 -25.03
N ALA A 72 3.37 -18.38 -25.42
CA ALA A 72 4.81 -18.35 -25.19
C ALA A 72 5.49 -17.25 -26.02
N VAL A 73 5.08 -17.07 -27.28
CA VAL A 73 5.55 -15.98 -28.15
C VAL A 73 5.26 -14.62 -27.53
N MET A 74 4.01 -14.35 -27.16
CA MET A 74 3.63 -13.06 -26.56
C MET A 74 4.41 -12.74 -25.28
N LEU A 75 4.69 -13.74 -24.44
CA LEU A 75 5.46 -13.53 -23.22
C LEU A 75 6.95 -13.32 -23.53
N ALA A 76 7.53 -14.13 -24.42
CA ALA A 76 8.93 -14.02 -24.83
C ALA A 76 9.25 -12.68 -25.51
N GLU A 77 8.35 -12.14 -26.34
CA GLU A 77 8.54 -10.83 -26.99
C GLU A 77 8.66 -9.68 -25.98
N LYS A 78 7.85 -9.72 -24.91
CA LYS A 78 7.86 -8.66 -23.87
C LYS A 78 9.17 -8.56 -23.11
N ILE A 79 9.97 -9.64 -23.12
CA ILE A 79 11.11 -9.83 -22.23
C ILE A 79 12.41 -10.11 -22.99
N GLY A 80 12.40 -9.97 -24.32
CA GLY A 80 13.55 -10.26 -25.17
C GLY A 80 13.99 -11.73 -25.13
N GLY A 81 13.08 -12.63 -24.75
CA GLY A 81 13.33 -14.07 -24.69
C GLY A 81 13.01 -14.78 -25.99
N ARG A 82 13.15 -16.11 -25.99
CA ARG A 82 12.81 -16.99 -27.10
C ARG A 82 11.68 -17.94 -26.71
N ALA A 83 10.58 -17.88 -27.45
CA ALA A 83 9.52 -18.88 -27.34
C ALA A 83 10.00 -20.22 -27.88
N VAL A 84 9.67 -21.30 -27.17
CA VAL A 84 10.02 -22.67 -27.55
C VAL A 84 8.78 -23.54 -27.60
N ASN A 85 8.78 -24.53 -28.50
CA ASN A 85 7.69 -25.48 -28.58
C ASN A 85 7.66 -26.36 -27.33
N PHE A 86 6.46 -26.56 -26.78
CA PHE A 86 6.27 -27.40 -25.60
C PHE A 86 6.69 -28.86 -25.82
N ARG A 87 6.68 -29.33 -27.08
CA ARG A 87 7.19 -30.67 -27.45
C ARG A 87 8.69 -30.82 -27.24
N ASP A 88 9.43 -29.72 -27.30
CA ASP A 88 10.89 -29.69 -27.11
C ASP A 88 11.27 -29.38 -25.64
N LEU A 89 10.30 -29.42 -24.71
CA LEU A 89 10.47 -28.95 -23.33
C LEU A 89 11.73 -29.51 -22.67
N TYR A 90 11.90 -30.83 -22.65
CA TYR A 90 13.03 -31.49 -22.01
C TYR A 90 14.38 -31.15 -22.64
N ARG A 91 14.41 -30.86 -23.95
CA ARG A 91 15.63 -30.38 -24.61
C ARG A 91 16.06 -29.03 -24.04
N TYR A 92 15.10 -28.12 -23.81
CA TYR A 92 15.41 -26.81 -23.23
C TYR A 92 15.68 -26.89 -21.73
N ILE A 93 15.03 -27.81 -20.99
CA ILE A 93 15.40 -28.10 -19.60
C ILE A 93 16.88 -28.52 -19.52
N ALA A 94 17.36 -29.36 -20.44
CA ALA A 94 18.76 -29.79 -20.48
C ALA A 94 19.75 -28.63 -20.71
N LEU A 95 19.33 -27.57 -21.41
CA LEU A 95 20.15 -26.40 -21.70
C LEU A 95 20.09 -25.32 -20.62
N SER A 96 19.13 -25.40 -19.69
CA SER A 96 18.87 -24.35 -18.69
C SER A 96 19.53 -24.64 -17.34
N ASP A 97 20.10 -23.62 -16.70
CA ASP A 97 20.56 -23.71 -15.31
C ASP A 97 19.38 -23.67 -14.33
N VAL A 98 18.34 -22.90 -14.68
CA VAL A 98 17.15 -22.68 -13.85
C VAL A 98 15.88 -22.90 -14.68
N VAL A 99 14.95 -23.65 -14.13
CA VAL A 99 13.61 -23.84 -14.69
C VAL A 99 12.57 -23.37 -13.69
N ILE A 100 11.70 -22.44 -14.10
CA ILE A 100 10.62 -21.91 -13.27
C ILE A 100 9.30 -22.37 -13.88
N SER A 101 8.55 -23.21 -13.16
CA SER A 101 7.27 -23.74 -13.61
C SER A 101 6.11 -23.06 -12.89
N CYS A 102 5.12 -22.60 -13.66
CA CYS A 102 3.98 -21.83 -13.17
C CYS A 102 2.70 -22.11 -13.98
N THR A 103 2.52 -23.36 -14.42
CA THR A 103 1.37 -23.75 -15.23
C THR A 103 0.10 -23.91 -14.40
N ALA A 104 -1.03 -24.06 -15.09
CA ALA A 104 -2.33 -24.35 -14.49
C ALA A 104 -2.73 -25.82 -14.75
N ALA A 105 -1.76 -26.72 -14.94
CA ALA A 105 -2.05 -28.12 -15.19
C ALA A 105 -2.63 -28.79 -13.93
N PRO A 106 -3.65 -29.65 -14.07
CA PRO A 106 -4.20 -30.39 -12.93
C PRO A 106 -3.30 -31.57 -12.48
N HIS A 107 -2.24 -31.87 -13.23
CA HIS A 107 -1.30 -32.97 -13.01
C HIS A 107 0.13 -32.51 -13.29
N PRO A 108 1.13 -33.15 -12.65
CA PRO A 108 2.54 -32.88 -12.93
C PRO A 108 2.85 -32.98 -14.42
N VAL A 109 3.51 -31.96 -14.91
CA VAL A 109 3.98 -31.81 -16.30
C VAL A 109 5.40 -32.33 -16.44
N ILE A 110 6.21 -32.18 -15.39
CA ILE A 110 7.60 -32.64 -15.34
C ILE A 110 7.66 -33.88 -14.46
N ARG A 111 8.08 -35.00 -15.06
CA ARG A 111 8.20 -36.29 -14.39
C ARG A 111 9.63 -36.63 -14.03
N THR A 112 9.77 -37.50 -13.04
CA THR A 112 11.05 -37.92 -12.49
C THR A 112 11.90 -38.66 -13.51
N GLU A 113 11.31 -39.55 -14.30
CA GLU A 113 12.02 -40.33 -15.32
C GLU A 113 12.60 -39.42 -16.41
N ASP A 114 11.82 -38.44 -16.86
CA ASP A 114 12.26 -37.49 -17.89
C ASP A 114 13.42 -36.61 -17.39
N ILE A 115 13.37 -36.20 -16.12
CA ILE A 115 14.47 -35.43 -15.51
C ILE A 115 15.74 -36.26 -15.37
N ARG A 116 15.65 -37.57 -15.04
CA ARG A 116 16.83 -38.46 -15.03
C ARG A 116 17.50 -38.49 -16.42
N GLU A 117 16.72 -38.69 -17.48
CA GLU A 117 17.23 -38.68 -18.86
C GLU A 117 17.86 -37.33 -19.24
N VAL A 118 17.26 -36.22 -18.77
CA VAL A 118 17.83 -34.88 -18.97
C VAL A 118 19.18 -34.73 -18.26
N MET A 119 19.31 -35.21 -17.02
CA MET A 119 20.55 -35.10 -16.26
C MET A 119 21.67 -35.94 -16.85
N GLU A 120 21.38 -37.10 -17.43
CA GLU A 120 22.36 -37.89 -18.20
C GLU A 120 22.95 -37.09 -19.37
N LYS A 121 22.12 -36.31 -20.07
CA LYS A 121 22.54 -35.45 -21.19
C LYS A 121 23.31 -34.20 -20.75
N ARG A 122 23.30 -33.87 -19.46
CA ARG A 122 24.03 -32.75 -18.86
C ARG A 122 25.41 -33.14 -18.33
N LEU A 123 25.78 -34.41 -18.46
CA LEU A 123 27.11 -34.90 -18.14
C LEU A 123 28.04 -34.68 -19.34
N TRP A 124 28.97 -33.72 -19.24
CA TRP A 124 29.99 -33.56 -20.27
C TRP A 124 31.13 -34.57 -20.03
N PRO A 125 31.81 -35.12 -21.07
CA PRO A 125 32.85 -36.15 -20.90
C PRO A 125 34.03 -35.78 -19.98
N LEU A 126 34.19 -34.50 -19.65
CA LEU A 126 35.26 -33.96 -18.81
C LEU A 126 34.76 -33.44 -17.45
N ASP A 127 33.44 -33.41 -17.21
CA ASP A 127 32.87 -32.91 -15.96
C ASP A 127 32.78 -34.04 -14.92
N PRO A 128 33.26 -33.84 -13.68
CA PRO A 128 33.25 -34.87 -12.63
C PRO A 128 31.85 -35.15 -12.07
N ALA A 129 30.89 -34.26 -12.35
CA ALA A 129 29.49 -34.36 -11.92
C ALA A 129 28.60 -33.58 -12.91
N PRO A 130 27.31 -33.93 -13.06
CA PRO A 130 26.41 -33.18 -13.92
C PRO A 130 26.20 -31.76 -13.37
N ARG A 131 26.09 -30.78 -14.27
CA ARG A 131 25.82 -29.39 -13.88
C ARG A 131 24.48 -29.31 -13.17
N HIS A 132 24.48 -28.66 -12.00
CA HIS A 132 23.29 -28.48 -11.19
C HIS A 132 22.11 -27.90 -11.98
N LEU A 133 20.92 -28.43 -11.71
CA LEU A 133 19.66 -27.97 -12.28
C LEU A 133 18.76 -27.49 -11.15
N ILE A 134 18.43 -26.20 -11.16
CA ILE A 134 17.51 -25.61 -10.18
C ILE A 134 16.12 -25.61 -10.78
N LEU A 135 15.19 -26.29 -10.12
CA LEU A 135 13.78 -26.32 -10.47
C LEU A 135 13.01 -25.52 -9.42
N ILE A 136 12.19 -24.57 -9.86
CA ILE A 136 11.34 -23.77 -8.99
C ILE A 136 9.89 -23.96 -9.44
N ASP A 137 9.13 -24.72 -8.66
CA ASP A 137 7.71 -25.00 -8.89
C ASP A 137 6.84 -24.02 -8.09
N ILE A 138 6.26 -23.05 -8.79
CA ILE A 138 5.32 -22.09 -8.21
C ILE A 138 3.87 -22.38 -8.62
N ALA A 139 3.60 -23.53 -9.22
CA ALA A 139 2.27 -23.94 -9.64
C ALA A 139 1.45 -24.57 -8.49
N GLN A 140 0.13 -24.44 -8.59
CA GLN A 140 -0.81 -25.09 -7.68
C GLN A 140 -2.07 -25.54 -8.46
N PRO A 141 -2.32 -26.86 -8.64
CA PRO A 141 -1.49 -28.01 -8.22
C PRO A 141 -0.08 -28.02 -8.82
N ARG A 142 0.82 -28.81 -8.23
CA ARG A 142 2.25 -28.84 -8.59
C ARG A 142 2.49 -29.32 -10.01
N ASP A 143 3.41 -28.66 -10.69
CA ASP A 143 3.86 -29.03 -12.04
C ASP A 143 4.94 -30.11 -12.02
N ILE A 144 5.66 -30.25 -10.91
CA ILE A 144 6.84 -31.11 -10.82
C ILE A 144 6.60 -32.19 -9.75
N GLU A 145 6.77 -33.44 -10.14
CA GLU A 145 6.78 -34.58 -9.21
C GLU A 145 7.79 -34.38 -8.08
N ASP A 146 7.44 -34.80 -6.86
CA ASP A 146 8.29 -34.51 -5.69
C ASP A 146 9.52 -35.42 -5.65
N GLU A 147 9.41 -36.61 -6.22
CA GLU A 147 10.46 -37.61 -6.38
C GLU A 147 11.64 -37.10 -7.22
N VAL A 148 11.46 -36.04 -8.01
CA VAL A 148 12.53 -35.34 -8.74
C VAL A 148 13.65 -34.87 -7.80
N ARG A 149 13.34 -34.59 -6.52
CA ARG A 149 14.34 -34.25 -5.49
C ARG A 149 15.41 -35.33 -5.28
N SER A 150 15.10 -36.59 -5.62
CA SER A 150 16.03 -37.71 -5.48
C SER A 150 17.04 -37.82 -6.61
N VAL A 151 16.88 -37.06 -7.69
CA VAL A 151 17.78 -37.09 -8.85
C VAL A 151 19.05 -36.30 -8.54
N GLU A 152 20.21 -36.94 -8.73
CA GLU A 152 21.51 -36.32 -8.46
C GLU A 152 21.71 -35.04 -9.28
N GLY A 153 22.19 -33.98 -8.61
CA GLY A 153 22.41 -32.67 -9.22
C GLY A 153 21.17 -31.80 -9.38
N VAL A 154 19.97 -32.27 -9.01
CA VAL A 154 18.72 -31.50 -9.09
C VAL A 154 18.36 -30.88 -7.75
N HIS A 155 17.98 -29.59 -7.76
CA HIS A 155 17.48 -28.88 -6.59
C HIS A 155 16.07 -28.37 -6.88
N LEU A 156 15.06 -28.93 -6.20
CA LEU A 156 13.67 -28.52 -6.34
C LEU A 156 13.24 -27.59 -5.21
N PHE A 157 12.63 -26.47 -5.55
CA PHE A 157 12.02 -25.53 -4.63
C PHE A 157 10.56 -25.31 -5.00
N THR A 158 9.72 -25.18 -3.99
CA THR A 158 8.28 -24.97 -4.13
C THR A 158 7.90 -23.54 -3.76
N ILE A 159 6.66 -23.15 -4.05
CA ILE A 159 6.09 -21.88 -3.57
C ILE A 159 6.19 -21.73 -2.04
N ASP A 160 6.07 -22.80 -1.27
CA ASP A 160 6.15 -22.75 0.19
C ASP A 160 7.60 -22.55 0.66
N ASP A 161 8.58 -23.16 -0.04
CA ASP A 161 10.00 -22.91 0.21
C ASP A 161 10.33 -21.42 -0.02
N LEU A 162 9.80 -20.82 -1.10
CA LEU A 162 9.98 -19.39 -1.38
C LEU A 162 9.37 -18.49 -0.29
N ARG A 163 8.24 -18.88 0.29
CA ARG A 163 7.62 -18.14 1.41
C ARG A 163 8.52 -18.16 2.64
N SER A 164 9.04 -19.32 3.01
CA SER A 164 9.92 -19.47 4.18
C SER A 164 11.22 -18.66 4.08
N ILE A 165 11.78 -18.53 2.87
CA ILE A 165 13.00 -17.75 2.62
C ILE A 165 12.72 -16.23 2.75
N ASN A 166 11.50 -15.80 2.41
CA ASN A 166 11.06 -14.42 2.57
C ASN A 166 10.72 -14.10 4.04
N ASP A 167 10.41 -15.09 4.88
CA ASP A 167 10.11 -14.88 6.30
C ASP A 167 11.33 -14.41 7.10
N ALA A 168 12.56 -14.75 6.69
CA ALA A 168 13.78 -14.18 7.26
C ALA A 168 13.92 -12.66 6.99
N ALA A 169 13.19 -12.11 5.99
CA ALA A 169 13.08 -10.67 5.76
C ALA A 169 11.94 -10.02 6.59
N MET A 170 11.09 -10.80 7.27
CA MET A 170 9.97 -10.28 8.08
C MET A 170 10.43 -9.62 9.39
N ASP A 171 11.57 -10.01 9.95
CA ASP A 171 12.11 -9.33 11.15
C ASP A 171 12.45 -7.86 10.85
N SER A 172 12.93 -7.56 9.64
CA SER A 172 13.10 -6.17 9.16
C SER A 172 11.78 -5.45 8.91
N ARG A 173 10.66 -6.17 8.69
CA ARG A 173 9.34 -5.55 8.51
C ARG A 173 8.71 -5.16 9.84
N ARG A 174 9.00 -5.85 10.93
CA ARG A 174 8.43 -5.52 12.23
C ARG A 174 8.83 -4.10 12.67
N SER A 175 10.10 -3.74 12.50
CA SER A 175 10.60 -2.39 12.78
C SER A 175 9.98 -1.32 11.86
N GLU A 176 9.78 -1.64 10.58
CA GLU A 176 9.16 -0.70 9.63
C GLU A 176 7.65 -0.57 9.83
N ALA A 177 6.98 -1.63 10.28
CA ALA A 177 5.58 -1.61 10.69
C ALA A 177 5.37 -0.75 11.94
N ASP A 178 6.28 -0.85 12.93
CA ASP A 178 6.27 0.01 14.11
C ASP A 178 6.46 1.48 13.72
N ARG A 179 7.37 1.76 12.78
CA ARG A 179 7.58 3.11 12.23
C ARG A 179 6.35 3.64 11.49
N ALA A 180 5.70 2.78 10.69
CA ALA A 180 4.45 3.12 10.02
C ALA A 180 3.34 3.43 11.05
N ARG A 181 3.29 2.68 12.15
CA ARG A 181 2.33 2.90 13.23
C ARG A 181 2.52 4.26 13.90
N GLY A 182 3.75 4.66 14.18
CA GLY A 182 4.04 6.01 14.68
C GLY A 182 3.53 7.13 13.76
N ILE A 183 3.71 6.99 12.44
CA ILE A 183 3.19 7.97 11.47
C ILE A 183 1.65 7.98 11.46
N ILE A 184 1.01 6.82 11.63
CA ILE A 184 -0.46 6.72 11.69
C ILE A 184 -0.97 7.39 12.96
N ASP A 185 -0.34 7.15 14.10
CA ASP A 185 -0.75 7.72 15.39
C ASP A 185 -0.63 9.26 15.36
N GLU A 186 0.46 9.81 14.80
CA GLU A 186 0.62 11.26 14.60
C GLU A 186 -0.50 11.87 13.73
N GLU A 187 -0.85 11.21 12.62
CA GLU A 187 -1.92 11.69 11.73
C GLU A 187 -3.31 11.49 12.34
N LEU A 188 -3.51 10.44 13.14
CA LEU A 188 -4.74 10.20 13.87
C LEU A 188 -4.97 11.31 14.89
N ASP A 189 -3.95 11.67 15.67
CA ASP A 189 -4.01 12.79 16.61
C ASP A 189 -4.37 14.10 15.90
N ARG A 190 -3.76 14.35 14.73
CA ARG A 190 -4.07 15.54 13.93
C ARG A 190 -5.51 15.54 13.42
N PHE A 191 -6.00 14.38 12.99
CA PHE A 191 -7.36 14.21 12.50
C PHE A 191 -8.40 14.37 13.61
N VAL A 192 -8.14 13.82 14.81
CA VAL A 192 -8.99 13.99 15.98
C VAL A 192 -9.10 15.46 16.38
N ARG A 193 -7.98 16.21 16.36
CA ARG A 193 -8.02 17.67 16.60
C ARG A 193 -8.86 18.40 15.55
N LEU A 194 -8.74 18.02 14.27
CA LEU A 194 -9.54 18.62 13.20
C LEU A 194 -11.04 18.37 13.40
N LEU A 195 -11.44 17.14 13.71
CA LEU A 195 -12.84 16.78 14.00
C LEU A 195 -13.40 17.61 15.17
N ARG A 196 -12.63 17.74 16.25
CA ARG A 196 -13.02 18.53 17.43
C ARG A 196 -13.18 20.01 17.09
N ARG A 197 -12.30 20.55 16.24
CA ARG A 197 -12.42 21.94 15.75
C ARG A 197 -13.71 22.15 14.96
N THR A 198 -14.06 21.22 14.06
CA THR A 198 -15.31 21.30 13.29
C THR A 198 -16.54 21.25 14.19
N ALA A 199 -16.54 20.38 15.21
CA ALA A 199 -17.63 20.34 16.20
C ALA A 199 -17.74 21.66 17.02
N ALA A 200 -16.61 22.30 17.32
CA ALA A 200 -16.61 23.61 17.99
C ALA A 200 -17.21 24.72 17.12
N ASP A 201 -17.01 24.66 15.79
CA ASP A 201 -17.52 25.67 14.87
C ASP A 201 -19.07 25.71 14.84
N GLU A 202 -19.74 24.57 15.00
CA GLU A 202 -21.21 24.50 15.15
C GLU A 202 -21.68 25.19 16.43
N THR A 203 -20.98 24.97 17.54
CA THR A 203 -21.30 25.59 18.83
C THR A 203 -21.04 27.10 18.81
N LEU A 204 -19.96 27.52 18.14
CA LEU A 204 -19.64 28.93 17.93
C LEU A 204 -20.68 29.62 17.04
N ALA A 205 -21.22 28.95 16.02
CA ALA A 205 -22.29 29.51 15.21
C ALA A 205 -23.50 29.92 16.06
N LEU A 206 -23.90 29.07 17.02
CA LEU A 206 -24.96 29.39 17.97
C LEU A 206 -24.63 30.62 18.83
N LEU A 207 -23.37 30.76 19.27
CA LEU A 207 -22.91 31.94 20.01
C LEU A 207 -23.09 33.22 19.21
N TYR A 208 -22.68 33.20 17.94
CA TYR A 208 -22.77 34.36 17.05
C TYR A 208 -24.24 34.70 16.73
N THR A 209 -25.10 33.71 16.51
CA THR A 209 -26.54 33.94 16.35
C THR A 209 -27.16 34.59 17.58
N TRP A 210 -26.81 34.11 18.78
CA TRP A 210 -27.26 34.70 20.04
C TRP A 210 -26.75 36.14 20.23
N ALA A 211 -25.47 36.38 19.96
CA ALA A 211 -24.91 37.72 20.13
C ALA A 211 -25.48 38.73 19.13
N GLU A 212 -25.78 38.28 17.91
CA GLU A 212 -26.40 39.11 16.88
C GLU A 212 -27.84 39.49 17.25
N SER A 213 -28.61 38.58 17.86
CA SER A 213 -29.98 38.91 18.30
C SER A 213 -29.99 39.99 19.38
N ILE A 214 -29.05 39.92 20.34
CA ILE A 214 -28.87 40.97 21.35
C ILE A 214 -28.44 42.29 20.70
N ARG A 215 -27.47 42.23 19.78
CA ARG A 215 -26.95 43.42 19.08
C ARG A 215 -28.06 44.15 18.34
N ILE A 216 -28.87 43.45 17.55
CA ILE A 216 -29.99 44.03 16.79
C ILE A 216 -31.00 44.67 17.74
N ARG A 217 -31.40 43.97 18.80
CA ARG A 217 -32.37 44.48 19.77
C ARG A 217 -31.90 45.76 20.47
N GLU A 218 -30.65 45.80 20.93
CA GLU A 218 -30.11 46.99 21.59
C GLU A 218 -29.82 48.13 20.62
N ARG A 219 -29.40 47.84 19.38
CA ARG A 219 -29.27 48.82 18.30
C ARG A 219 -30.62 49.48 18.02
N ASP A 220 -31.67 48.70 17.78
CA ASP A 220 -33.00 49.22 17.44
C ASP A 220 -33.58 50.04 18.59
N ARG A 221 -33.33 49.63 19.83
CA ARG A 221 -33.70 50.40 21.03
C ARG A 221 -32.95 51.74 21.11
N ALA A 222 -31.67 51.77 20.75
CA ALA A 222 -30.89 53.00 20.70
C ALA A 222 -31.41 53.94 19.60
N LEU A 223 -31.68 53.42 18.40
CA LEU A 223 -32.25 54.17 17.29
C LEU A 223 -33.63 54.76 17.62
N ALA A 224 -34.51 53.96 18.23
CA ALA A 224 -35.84 54.42 18.66
C ALA A 224 -35.77 55.56 19.70
N ARG A 225 -34.75 55.55 20.59
CA ARG A 225 -34.54 56.64 21.57
C ARG A 225 -33.96 57.89 20.95
N LEU A 226 -33.18 57.76 19.88
CA LEU A 226 -32.63 58.88 19.13
C LEU A 226 -33.70 59.56 18.27
N GLY A 227 -34.71 58.82 17.82
CA GLY A 227 -35.85 59.37 17.06
C GLY A 227 -35.46 59.82 15.64
N GLU A 228 -34.40 59.22 15.08
CA GLU A 228 -33.73 59.67 13.86
C GLU A 228 -34.08 58.77 12.64
N GLU A 229 -34.35 59.39 11.49
CA GLU A 229 -34.51 58.77 10.17
C GLU A 229 -33.26 59.00 9.26
N ASP A 230 -32.16 59.56 9.80
CA ASP A 230 -30.92 59.78 9.05
C ASP A 230 -30.12 58.47 8.87
N ASP A 231 -30.07 58.00 7.61
CA ASP A 231 -29.36 56.78 7.19
C ASP A 231 -27.90 56.73 7.69
N ARG A 232 -27.23 57.88 7.74
CA ARG A 232 -25.83 57.97 8.17
C ARG A 232 -25.66 57.64 9.65
N THR A 233 -26.59 58.09 10.50
CA THR A 233 -26.57 57.81 11.93
C THR A 233 -26.86 56.34 12.22
N VAL A 234 -27.80 55.75 11.47
CA VAL A 234 -28.11 54.30 11.54
C VAL A 234 -26.86 53.47 11.20
N GLU A 235 -26.17 53.82 10.12
CA GLU A 235 -24.96 53.11 9.67
C GLU A 235 -23.84 53.17 10.71
N VAL A 236 -23.55 54.35 11.26
CA VAL A 236 -22.50 54.53 12.28
C VAL A 236 -22.77 53.70 13.54
N ILE A 237 -24.03 53.62 13.98
CA ILE A 237 -24.41 52.82 15.15
C ILE A 237 -24.34 51.32 14.84
N ASP A 238 -24.77 50.89 13.64
CA ASP A 238 -24.65 49.49 13.23
C ASP A 238 -23.18 49.05 13.19
N ASP A 239 -22.30 49.87 12.60
CA ASP A 239 -20.87 49.60 12.54
C ASP A 239 -20.22 49.56 13.92
N LEU A 240 -20.54 50.52 14.79
CA LEU A 240 -20.03 50.55 16.16
C LEU A 240 -20.43 49.29 16.94
N THR A 241 -21.71 48.95 16.92
CA THR A 241 -22.23 47.78 17.64
C THR A 241 -21.65 46.48 17.08
N ARG A 242 -21.51 46.36 15.76
CA ARG A 242 -20.89 45.20 15.11
C ARG A 242 -19.41 45.06 15.48
N ALA A 243 -18.67 46.18 15.50
CA ALA A 243 -17.26 46.19 15.89
C ALA A 243 -17.07 45.81 17.37
N LEU A 244 -17.94 46.30 18.25
CA LEU A 244 -17.93 45.95 19.68
C LEU A 244 -18.22 44.46 19.90
N THR A 245 -19.32 43.94 19.33
CA THR A 245 -19.67 42.52 19.44
C THR A 245 -18.55 41.62 18.94
N LYS A 246 -17.96 41.95 17.77
CA LYS A 246 -16.84 41.18 17.21
C LYS A 246 -15.61 41.16 18.14
N LYS A 247 -15.25 42.31 18.72
CA LYS A 247 -14.10 42.41 19.64
C LYS A 247 -14.32 41.69 20.96
N LEU A 248 -15.56 41.70 21.48
CA LEU A 248 -15.88 40.99 22.72
C LEU A 248 -15.87 39.46 22.53
N LEU A 249 -16.33 38.98 21.37
CA LEU A 249 -16.41 37.54 21.09
C LEU A 249 -15.10 36.93 20.58
N SER A 250 -14.13 37.70 20.10
CA SER A 250 -12.91 37.15 19.50
C SER A 250 -12.13 36.26 20.48
N ASP A 251 -11.91 36.73 21.70
CA ASP A 251 -11.08 36.05 22.69
C ASP A 251 -11.81 34.84 23.27
N ALA A 252 -13.12 34.96 23.48
CA ALA A 252 -13.99 33.86 23.84
C ALA A 252 -13.98 32.76 22.77
N THR A 253 -14.07 33.15 21.49
CA THR A 253 -14.05 32.22 20.35
C THR A 253 -12.72 31.46 20.30
N ALA A 254 -11.60 32.16 20.50
CA ALA A 254 -10.28 31.54 20.56
C ALA A 254 -10.17 30.54 21.73
N ALA A 255 -10.65 30.91 22.92
CA ALA A 255 -10.61 30.06 24.11
C ALA A 255 -11.50 28.81 24.00
N ILE A 256 -12.70 28.95 23.43
CA ILE A 256 -13.64 27.84 23.19
C ILE A 256 -13.04 26.87 22.16
N ARG A 257 -12.53 27.40 21.03
CA ARG A 257 -11.92 26.57 19.99
C ARG A 257 -10.67 25.82 20.50
N ALA A 258 -9.81 26.49 21.25
CA ALA A 258 -8.63 25.85 21.84
C ALA A 258 -9.01 24.74 22.84
N SER A 259 -10.03 24.98 23.69
CA SER A 259 -10.51 23.97 24.64
C SER A 259 -11.07 22.75 23.93
N ALA A 260 -11.84 22.96 22.86
CA ALA A 260 -12.39 21.89 22.03
C ALA A 260 -11.28 21.08 21.33
N GLU A 261 -10.27 21.74 20.74
CA GLU A 261 -9.12 21.06 20.10
C GLU A 261 -8.35 20.16 21.08
N CYS A 262 -8.20 20.61 22.33
CA CYS A 262 -7.60 19.82 23.41
C CYS A 262 -8.49 18.67 23.92
N GLY A 263 -9.76 18.62 23.52
CA GLY A 263 -10.74 17.62 23.96
C GLY A 263 -11.42 17.93 25.30
N ASP A 264 -11.24 19.15 25.81
CA ASP A 264 -11.91 19.62 27.04
C ASP A 264 -13.25 20.25 26.67
N THR A 265 -14.20 19.39 26.30
CA THR A 265 -15.58 19.80 25.91
C THR A 265 -16.32 20.45 27.07
N ALA A 266 -16.11 19.98 28.30
CA ALA A 266 -16.72 20.53 29.50
C ALA A 266 -16.33 22.00 29.73
N ARG A 267 -15.05 22.34 29.52
CA ARG A 267 -14.59 23.73 29.61
C ARG A 267 -15.12 24.59 28.48
N ALA A 268 -15.16 24.07 27.25
CA ALA A 268 -15.75 24.77 26.11
C ALA A 268 -17.24 25.10 26.35
N GLU A 269 -18.02 24.13 26.85
CA GLU A 269 -19.42 24.33 27.23
C GLU A 269 -19.58 25.31 28.39
N SER A 270 -18.71 25.22 29.40
CA SER A 270 -18.74 26.14 30.55
C SER A 270 -18.47 27.58 30.12
N LEU A 271 -17.54 27.82 29.20
CA LEU A 271 -17.25 29.14 28.66
C LEU A 271 -18.44 29.68 27.86
N MET A 272 -19.03 28.84 27.01
CA MET A 272 -20.25 29.17 26.27
C MET A 272 -21.39 29.56 27.21
N ARG A 273 -21.68 28.73 28.22
CA ARG A 273 -22.72 28.99 29.22
C ARG A 273 -22.43 30.25 30.03
N ALA A 274 -21.18 30.57 30.34
CA ALA A 274 -20.84 31.79 31.07
C ALA A 274 -21.21 33.06 30.28
N ILE A 275 -21.09 33.01 28.95
CA ILE A 275 -21.43 34.13 28.07
C ILE A 275 -22.95 34.20 27.85
N THR A 276 -23.62 33.06 27.66
CA THR A 276 -25.05 33.01 27.33
C THR A 276 -25.97 32.95 28.56
N ARG A 277 -25.46 32.86 29.80
CA ARG A 277 -26.29 32.68 31.02
C ARG A 277 -27.23 33.84 31.35
N GLY A 278 -26.85 35.06 30.94
CA GLY A 278 -27.53 36.29 31.38
C GLY A 278 -28.88 36.53 30.71
N GLU A 279 -29.12 35.91 29.55
CA GLU A 279 -30.40 35.93 28.86
C GLU A 279 -30.68 34.55 28.28
N PRO A 280 -31.89 33.98 28.46
CA PRO A 280 -32.17 32.61 28.02
C PRO A 280 -32.02 32.51 26.50
N CYS A 281 -30.92 31.90 26.06
CA CYS A 281 -30.77 31.42 24.69
C CYS A 281 -31.72 30.23 24.54
N PHE A 282 -32.80 30.42 23.77
CA PHE A 282 -33.83 29.41 23.50
C PHE A 282 -34.55 28.94 24.78
N GLN A 283 -35.61 29.64 25.19
CA GLN A 283 -36.73 28.91 25.78
C GLN A 283 -37.32 28.08 24.64
N ASN A 284 -37.16 26.76 24.72
CA ASN A 284 -38.07 25.86 24.01
C ASN A 284 -39.46 26.18 24.57
N ASP A 285 -40.27 26.86 23.77
CA ASP A 285 -41.72 26.75 23.91
C ASP A 285 -42.09 25.29 23.63
N GLU A 286 -42.98 24.77 24.47
CA GLU A 286 -43.53 23.41 24.50
C GLU A 286 -44.00 22.87 23.14
#